data_AF-A0A0E0LBS1-F1
#
_entry.id   AF-A0A0E0LBS1-F1
#
_cell.length_a   1.000
_cell.length_b   1.000
_cell.length_c   1.000
_cell.angle_alpha   90.00
_cell.angle_beta   90.00
_cell.angle_gamma   90.00
#
_symmetry.space_group_name_H-M   'P 1'
#
loop_
_entity.id
_entity.type
_entity.pdbx_description
1 polymer ?
#
loop_
_entity_poly.entity_id
_entity_poly.type
_entity_poly.pdbx_seq_one_letter_code
_entity_poly.pdbx_strand_id
1 'polypeptide(L)'
;MRKSGHGYVLLGLNGYIADRHNRTTATSTTSTGLPIEVTFCAARPPALAQFSVHCPGLDVGADRNPLLSPTVLNMDADVVVIRVPIDPLALLDLRLHDYFVYRMHPETPKLDLLADSEIAILSCDNGKYVVAGLKTTFCKTTYILRLYRSTTDGEPGSWTSQHVLVSVFVGELVRDDVCPIPKSAMKQMHHLTTKVITLGGARGTIGWVDLWRGILLCDVLDATPKGQLASLTQSLPVLFP
;
A
#
# COMPACT_ATOMS: atom_id res chain seq x y z
N MET A 1 -23.43 -21.61 -23.13
CA MET A 1 -23.44 -20.63 -22.03
C MET A 1 -22.69 -21.21 -20.83
N ARG A 2 -21.43 -20.81 -20.62
CA ARG A 2 -20.76 -21.01 -19.33
C ARG A 2 -21.00 -19.73 -18.52
N LYS A 3 -21.70 -19.84 -17.39
CA LYS A 3 -21.76 -18.75 -16.41
C LYS A 3 -20.32 -18.46 -16.00
N SER A 4 -19.81 -17.24 -16.21
CA SER A 4 -18.54 -16.83 -15.62
C SER A 4 -18.76 -16.71 -14.12
N GLY A 5 -18.49 -17.78 -13.37
CA GLY A 5 -18.41 -17.69 -11.93
C GLY A 5 -17.24 -16.79 -11.57
N HIS A 6 -17.47 -15.83 -10.67
CA HIS A 6 -16.38 -15.08 -10.05
C HIS A 6 -15.51 -16.08 -9.28
N GLY A 7 -14.29 -16.32 -9.77
CA GLY A 7 -13.31 -17.16 -9.10
C GLY A 7 -12.59 -16.34 -8.03
N TYR A 8 -12.49 -16.87 -6.83
CA TYR A 8 -11.70 -16.26 -5.76
C TYR A 8 -10.39 -17.02 -5.59
N VAL A 9 -9.35 -16.31 -5.18
CA VAL A 9 -8.02 -16.85 -4.89
C VAL A 9 -7.61 -16.40 -3.50
N LEU A 10 -6.97 -17.28 -2.74
CA LEU A 10 -6.31 -16.91 -1.49
C LEU A 10 -4.86 -16.58 -1.82
N LEU A 11 -4.42 -15.35 -1.58
CA LEU A 11 -3.05 -14.92 -1.89
C LEU A 11 -2.17 -15.00 -0.64
N GLY A 12 -1.02 -15.65 -0.75
CA GLY A 12 0.03 -15.57 0.26
C GLY A 12 0.65 -14.18 0.27
N LEU A 13 0.77 -13.57 1.45
CA LEU A 13 1.29 -12.20 1.59
C LEU A 13 2.81 -12.12 1.42
N ASN A 14 3.53 -13.22 1.62
CA ASN A 14 4.98 -13.27 1.44
C ASN A 14 5.30 -13.94 0.10
N GLY A 15 6.15 -13.27 -0.67
CA GLY A 15 6.67 -13.76 -1.93
C GLY A 15 8.01 -14.44 -1.78
N TYR A 16 8.51 -14.98 -2.87
CA TYR A 16 9.78 -15.69 -2.92
C TYR A 16 10.72 -15.03 -3.93
N ILE A 17 12.03 -15.06 -3.66
CA ILE A 17 13.02 -14.72 -4.68
C ILE A 17 13.28 -15.97 -5.51
N ALA A 18 12.84 -15.97 -6.77
CA ALA A 18 12.99 -17.11 -7.66
C ALA A 18 12.86 -16.69 -9.12
N ASP A 19 13.66 -17.32 -9.99
CA ASP A 19 13.50 -17.24 -11.44
C ASP A 19 12.29 -18.08 -11.88
N ARG A 20 11.14 -17.42 -12.00
CA ARG A 20 9.90 -18.03 -12.49
C ARG A 20 9.19 -17.08 -13.44
N HIS A 21 8.82 -17.61 -14.60
CA HIS A 21 8.12 -16.86 -15.63
C HIS A 21 6.84 -17.59 -16.08
N ASN A 22 5.76 -16.85 -16.29
CA ASN A 22 4.53 -17.32 -16.90
C ASN A 22 3.76 -16.15 -17.56
N ARG A 23 2.54 -16.41 -18.07
CA ARG A 23 1.69 -15.38 -18.71
C ARG A 23 1.33 -14.17 -17.84
N THR A 24 1.50 -14.26 -16.53
CA THR A 24 1.26 -13.18 -15.56
C THR A 24 2.53 -12.41 -15.23
N THR A 25 3.68 -12.78 -15.79
CA THR A 25 4.93 -12.07 -15.47
C THR A 25 4.88 -10.65 -15.99
N ALA A 26 5.11 -9.70 -15.10
CA ALA A 26 5.29 -8.30 -15.44
C ALA A 26 6.73 -7.88 -15.10
N THR A 27 7.28 -6.98 -15.91
CA THR A 27 8.66 -6.52 -15.79
C THR A 27 8.71 -5.02 -15.50
N SER A 28 9.77 -4.60 -14.80
CA SER A 28 10.04 -3.20 -14.48
C SER A 28 11.54 -3.02 -14.18
N THR A 29 11.88 -1.87 -13.61
CA THR A 29 13.23 -1.55 -13.14
C THR A 29 13.15 -1.08 -11.68
N THR A 30 14.08 -1.52 -10.85
CA THR A 30 14.23 -1.04 -9.46
C THR A 30 14.70 0.41 -9.42
N SER A 31 14.61 1.05 -8.26
CA SER A 31 15.16 2.39 -8.02
C SER A 31 16.68 2.45 -8.21
N THR A 32 17.37 1.31 -8.08
CA THR A 32 18.81 1.15 -8.32
C THR A 32 19.17 0.83 -9.77
N GLY A 33 18.18 0.70 -10.67
CA GLY A 33 18.40 0.44 -12.09
C GLY A 33 18.52 -1.04 -12.46
N LEU A 34 18.25 -1.96 -11.54
CA LEU A 34 18.26 -3.40 -11.82
C LEU A 34 16.94 -3.84 -12.48
N PRO A 35 16.97 -4.77 -13.45
CA PRO A 35 15.75 -5.35 -13.99
C PRO A 35 15.05 -6.21 -12.94
N ILE A 36 13.73 -6.10 -12.86
CA ILE A 36 12.90 -6.87 -11.94
C ILE A 36 11.69 -7.47 -12.67
N GLU A 37 11.39 -8.72 -12.36
CA GLU A 37 10.21 -9.43 -12.83
C GLU A 37 9.38 -9.91 -11.65
N VAL A 38 8.07 -9.77 -11.75
CA VAL A 38 7.10 -10.24 -10.76
C VAL A 38 6.13 -11.18 -11.44
N THR A 39 5.97 -12.37 -10.86
CA THR A 39 5.12 -13.44 -11.41
C THR A 39 4.17 -13.94 -10.35
N PHE A 40 2.89 -14.04 -10.67
CA PHE A 40 1.89 -14.65 -9.80
C PHE A 40 1.54 -16.06 -10.28
N CYS A 41 1.39 -16.97 -9.33
CA CYS A 41 1.04 -18.36 -9.57
C CYS A 41 -0.29 -18.65 -8.88
N ALA A 42 -1.36 -18.71 -9.67
CA ALA A 42 -2.69 -19.03 -9.18
C ALA A 42 -2.73 -20.46 -8.61
N ALA A 43 -3.41 -20.63 -7.48
CA ALA A 43 -3.70 -21.92 -6.89
C ALA A 43 -5.20 -22.03 -6.60
N ARG A 44 -5.73 -23.26 -6.64
CA ARG A 44 -7.14 -23.50 -6.30
C ARG A 44 -7.30 -23.48 -4.77
N PRO A 45 -8.24 -22.69 -4.20
CA PRO A 45 -8.54 -22.76 -2.78
C PRO A 45 -8.81 -24.21 -2.33
N PRO A 46 -8.32 -24.63 -1.14
CA PRO A 46 -7.73 -23.80 -0.08
C PRO A 46 -6.23 -23.51 -0.24
N ALA A 47 -5.58 -23.98 -1.31
CA ALA A 47 -4.17 -23.67 -1.52
C ALA A 47 -3.97 -22.17 -1.79
N LEU A 48 -2.88 -21.61 -1.25
CA LEU A 48 -2.52 -20.22 -1.45
C LEU A 48 -1.89 -20.04 -2.83
N ALA A 49 -2.39 -19.08 -3.61
CA ALA A 49 -1.61 -18.50 -4.69
C ALA A 49 -0.39 -17.80 -4.11
N GLN A 50 0.69 -17.82 -4.89
CA GLN A 50 1.98 -17.28 -4.49
C GLN A 50 2.45 -16.30 -5.54
N PHE A 51 3.40 -15.45 -5.17
CA PHE A 51 4.13 -14.63 -6.12
C PHE A 51 5.63 -14.79 -5.92
N SER A 52 6.38 -14.60 -7.00
CA SER A 52 7.83 -14.59 -6.98
C SER A 52 8.36 -13.30 -7.59
N VAL A 53 9.50 -12.87 -7.07
CA VAL A 53 10.29 -11.76 -7.59
C VAL A 53 11.59 -12.34 -8.14
N HIS A 54 11.87 -12.05 -9.40
CA HIS A 54 13.17 -12.31 -10.01
C HIS A 54 13.87 -10.98 -10.26
N CYS A 55 15.01 -10.74 -9.61
CA CYS A 55 15.79 -9.53 -9.79
C CYS A 55 17.28 -9.93 -9.85
N PRO A 56 17.80 -10.27 -11.03
CA PRO A 56 19.21 -10.60 -11.21
C PRO A 56 20.12 -9.48 -10.68
N GLY A 57 21.07 -9.84 -9.83
CA GLY A 57 21.99 -8.89 -9.21
C GLY A 57 21.51 -8.29 -7.89
N LEU A 58 20.29 -8.59 -7.45
CA LEU A 58 19.80 -8.25 -6.12
C LEU A 58 19.97 -9.44 -5.16
N ASP A 59 20.93 -9.35 -4.25
CA ASP A 59 21.10 -10.29 -3.14
C ASP A 59 20.91 -9.56 -1.81
N VAL A 60 19.73 -9.76 -1.22
CA VAL A 60 19.36 -9.23 0.09
C VAL A 60 19.45 -10.29 1.19
N GLY A 61 19.86 -11.52 0.88
CA GLY A 61 19.89 -12.63 1.86
C GLY A 61 18.49 -13.10 2.32
N ALA A 62 17.46 -12.96 1.48
CA ALA A 62 16.09 -13.41 1.81
C ALA A 62 15.97 -14.93 1.98
N ASP A 63 16.89 -15.69 1.39
CA ASP A 63 17.06 -17.14 1.58
C ASP A 63 17.45 -17.50 3.02
N ARG A 64 18.22 -16.61 3.68
CA ARG A 64 18.68 -16.77 5.07
C ARG A 64 17.75 -16.12 6.08
N ASN A 65 17.05 -15.06 5.67
CA ASN A 65 16.16 -14.30 6.54
C ASN A 65 14.80 -14.06 5.86
N PRO A 66 13.75 -14.82 6.21
CA PRO A 66 12.41 -14.67 5.64
C PRO A 66 11.80 -13.26 5.82
N LEU A 67 12.27 -12.46 6.78
CA LEU A 67 11.80 -11.08 6.97
C LEU A 67 12.23 -10.14 5.83
N LEU A 68 13.21 -10.55 5.03
CA LEU A 68 13.66 -9.86 3.81
C LEU A 68 12.98 -10.42 2.55
N SER A 69 11.90 -11.19 2.70
CA SER A 69 11.10 -11.61 1.56
C SER A 69 10.27 -10.45 1.02
N PRO A 70 9.99 -10.41 -0.30
CA PRO A 70 8.98 -9.52 -0.86
C PRO A 70 7.63 -9.71 -0.17
N THR A 71 6.87 -8.63 0.02
CA THR A 71 5.58 -8.68 0.76
C THR A 71 4.49 -7.90 0.05
N VAL A 72 3.28 -8.46 0.01
CA VAL A 72 2.06 -7.75 -0.37
C VAL A 72 1.64 -6.82 0.77
N LEU A 73 1.45 -5.53 0.45
CA LEU A 73 0.99 -4.54 1.43
C LEU A 73 -0.51 -4.29 1.36
N ASN A 74 -1.04 -4.20 0.14
CA ASN A 74 -2.44 -3.91 -0.12
C ASN A 74 -2.85 -4.56 -1.46
N MET A 75 -4.13 -4.90 -1.59
CA MET A 75 -4.71 -5.46 -2.79
C MET A 75 -6.14 -4.94 -2.92
N ASP A 76 -6.50 -4.50 -4.12
CA ASP A 76 -7.87 -4.16 -4.47
C ASP A 76 -8.16 -4.56 -5.92
N ALA A 77 -9.26 -5.29 -6.13
CA ALA A 77 -9.60 -5.95 -7.40
C ALA A 77 -8.41 -6.73 -8.01
N ASP A 78 -7.92 -6.30 -9.19
CA ASP A 78 -6.80 -6.87 -9.92
C ASP A 78 -5.46 -6.17 -9.66
N VAL A 79 -5.38 -5.28 -8.68
CA VAL A 79 -4.20 -4.46 -8.40
C VAL A 79 -3.59 -4.82 -7.04
N VAL A 80 -2.26 -4.98 -7.02
CA VAL A 80 -1.51 -5.39 -5.82
C VAL A 80 -0.34 -4.44 -5.57
N VAL A 81 -0.18 -3.95 -4.34
CA VAL A 81 1.06 -3.29 -3.88
C VAL A 81 2.02 -4.34 -3.37
N ILE A 82 3.22 -4.37 -3.94
CA ILE A 82 4.30 -5.23 -3.48
C ILE A 82 5.44 -4.36 -2.99
N ARG A 83 5.97 -4.71 -1.82
CA ARG A 83 7.19 -4.15 -1.28
C ARG A 83 8.32 -5.15 -1.50
N VAL A 84 9.43 -4.69 -2.07
CA VAL A 84 10.61 -5.48 -2.37
C VAL A 84 11.80 -4.83 -1.64
N PRO A 85 12.43 -5.52 -0.67
CA PRO A 85 13.66 -5.01 -0.06
C PRO A 85 14.77 -5.00 -1.11
N ILE A 86 15.56 -3.92 -1.12
CA ILE A 86 16.66 -3.72 -2.08
C ILE A 86 18.05 -3.75 -1.43
N ASP A 87 18.12 -3.92 -0.11
CA ASP A 87 19.37 -3.97 0.67
C ASP A 87 19.23 -4.95 1.86
N PRO A 88 20.30 -5.66 2.27
CA PRO A 88 20.27 -6.51 3.47
C PRO A 88 19.88 -5.78 4.77
N LEU A 89 20.09 -4.46 4.85
CA LEU A 89 19.72 -3.62 5.98
C LEU A 89 18.27 -3.13 5.94
N ALA A 90 17.45 -3.60 4.99
CA ALA A 90 16.07 -3.17 4.83
C ALA A 90 15.20 -3.40 6.08
N LEU A 91 15.55 -4.35 6.95
CA LEU A 91 14.88 -4.53 8.25
C LEU A 91 14.99 -3.32 9.19
N LEU A 92 16.00 -2.48 8.99
CA LEU A 92 16.30 -1.33 9.83
C LEU A 92 15.77 -0.02 9.22
N ASP A 93 15.53 0.01 7.91
CA ASP A 93 15.16 1.23 7.19
C ASP A 93 14.18 0.96 6.04
N LEU A 94 12.96 1.49 6.17
CA LEU A 94 11.92 1.36 5.15
C LEU A 94 12.29 2.02 3.81
N ARG A 95 13.26 2.94 3.79
CA ARG A 95 13.77 3.58 2.57
C ARG A 95 14.60 2.64 1.69
N LEU A 96 15.03 1.51 2.25
CA LEU A 96 15.74 0.45 1.54
C LEU A 96 14.78 -0.59 0.95
N HIS A 97 13.57 -0.17 0.62
CA HIS A 97 12.60 -0.96 -0.12
C HIS A 97 12.12 -0.18 -1.33
N ASP A 98 11.94 -0.91 -2.42
CA ASP A 98 11.13 -0.46 -3.54
C ASP A 98 9.68 -0.91 -3.35
N TYR A 99 8.77 -0.09 -3.85
CA TYR A 99 7.35 -0.35 -3.82
C TYR A 99 6.85 -0.39 -5.25
N PHE A 100 6.09 -1.42 -5.60
CA PHE A 100 5.59 -1.62 -6.95
C PHE A 100 4.07 -1.78 -6.92
N VAL A 101 3.44 -1.28 -7.98
CA VAL A 101 2.07 -1.66 -8.33
C VAL A 101 2.14 -2.75 -9.38
N TYR A 102 1.58 -3.90 -9.06
CA TYR A 102 1.36 -4.97 -10.01
C TYR A 102 -0.13 -4.98 -10.41
N ARG A 103 -0.39 -4.90 -11.72
CA ARG A 103 -1.75 -5.07 -12.29
C ARG A 103 -1.86 -6.47 -12.89
N MET A 104 -2.77 -7.27 -12.34
CA MET A 104 -3.09 -8.62 -12.77
C MET A 104 -4.07 -8.59 -13.95
N HIS A 105 -3.59 -8.20 -15.13
CA HIS A 105 -4.37 -8.29 -16.36
C HIS A 105 -4.10 -9.63 -17.09
N PRO A 106 -5.12 -10.38 -17.56
CA PRO A 106 -4.93 -11.70 -18.17
C PRO A 106 -4.04 -11.75 -19.42
N GLU A 107 -3.87 -10.61 -20.08
CA GLU A 107 -3.13 -10.48 -21.34
C GLU A 107 -1.94 -9.53 -21.25
N THR A 108 -1.98 -8.55 -20.34
CA THR A 108 -1.00 -7.46 -20.27
C THR A 108 -0.68 -7.10 -18.82
N PRO A 109 -0.10 -8.03 -18.06
CA PRO A 109 0.30 -7.74 -16.69
C PRO A 109 1.32 -6.59 -16.68
N LYS A 110 1.21 -5.68 -15.71
CA LYS A 110 2.03 -4.47 -15.64
C LYS A 110 2.64 -4.31 -14.26
N LEU A 111 3.88 -3.81 -14.21
CA LEU A 111 4.61 -3.55 -12.99
C LEU A 111 5.20 -2.14 -13.02
N ASP A 112 4.71 -1.28 -12.15
CA ASP A 112 5.13 0.12 -12.06
C ASP A 112 5.83 0.39 -10.73
N LEU A 113 7.06 0.92 -10.77
CA LEU A 113 7.79 1.38 -9.59
C LEU A 113 7.13 2.64 -9.01
N LEU A 114 7.04 2.69 -7.69
CA LEU A 114 6.52 3.80 -6.91
C LEU A 114 7.62 4.53 -6.16
N ALA A 115 7.44 5.83 -5.96
CA ALA A 115 8.43 6.72 -5.37
C ALA A 115 8.28 6.94 -3.84
N ASP A 116 7.44 6.16 -3.15
CA ASP A 116 7.14 6.39 -1.73
C ASP A 116 6.96 5.09 -0.93
N SER A 117 6.85 5.21 0.40
CA SER A 117 6.94 4.09 1.36
C SER A 117 5.68 3.86 2.22
N GLU A 118 4.74 4.80 2.25
CA GLU A 118 3.46 4.68 2.99
C GLU A 118 2.25 4.71 2.03
N ILE A 119 2.10 3.62 1.28
CA ILE A 119 1.21 3.57 0.11
C ILE A 119 -0.07 2.76 0.36
N ALA A 120 -1.19 3.32 -0.07
CA ALA A 120 -2.48 2.68 -0.25
C ALA A 120 -2.79 2.49 -1.75
N ILE A 121 -3.59 1.47 -2.09
CA ILE A 121 -4.21 1.37 -3.42
C ILE A 121 -5.72 1.34 -3.28
N LEU A 122 -6.37 2.01 -4.24
CA LEU A 122 -7.79 1.96 -4.48
C LEU A 122 -8.01 1.67 -5.98
N SER A 123 -8.67 0.55 -6.29
CA SER A 123 -9.22 0.28 -7.61
C SER A 123 -10.44 1.18 -7.85
N CYS A 124 -10.60 1.61 -9.10
CA CYS A 124 -11.66 2.49 -9.55
C CYS A 124 -12.40 1.85 -10.72
N ASP A 125 -13.60 2.37 -11.01
CA ASP A 125 -14.37 1.94 -12.17
C ASP A 125 -13.57 2.10 -13.47
N ASN A 126 -13.85 1.20 -14.43
CA ASN A 126 -13.22 1.14 -15.76
C ASN A 126 -11.73 0.75 -15.76
N GLY A 127 -11.28 -0.06 -14.79
CA GLY A 127 -9.92 -0.61 -14.76
C GLY A 127 -8.84 0.42 -14.44
N LYS A 128 -9.23 1.57 -13.89
CA LYS A 128 -8.32 2.58 -13.35
C LYS A 128 -8.02 2.27 -11.89
N TYR A 129 -6.90 2.73 -11.38
CA TYR A 129 -6.59 2.71 -9.96
C TYR A 129 -5.90 4.00 -9.54
N VAL A 130 -6.02 4.29 -8.26
CA VAL A 130 -5.32 5.38 -7.58
C VAL A 130 -4.41 4.77 -6.51
N VAL A 131 -3.17 5.24 -6.49
CA VAL A 131 -2.21 4.93 -5.43
C VAL A 131 -2.07 6.18 -4.58
N ALA A 132 -2.23 6.06 -3.27
CA ALA A 132 -2.12 7.17 -2.34
C ALA A 132 -0.99 6.95 -1.35
N GLY A 133 0.05 7.78 -1.43
CA GLY A 133 1.13 7.87 -0.45
C GLY A 133 0.88 9.00 0.53
N LEU A 134 1.03 8.79 1.83
CA LEU A 134 0.97 9.85 2.83
C LEU A 134 2.35 10.07 3.43
N LYS A 135 2.86 11.30 3.34
CA LYS A 135 4.16 11.66 3.91
C LYS A 135 4.00 12.74 4.96
N THR A 136 4.49 12.47 6.17
CA THR A 136 4.54 13.43 7.27
C THR A 136 5.52 14.56 6.94
N THR A 137 5.11 15.81 7.15
CA THR A 137 6.00 16.97 7.05
C THR A 137 6.60 17.31 8.41
N PHE A 138 7.58 18.22 8.45
CA PHE A 138 8.14 18.72 9.72
C PHE A 138 7.09 19.31 10.67
N CYS A 139 5.94 19.75 10.13
CA CYS A 139 4.79 20.20 10.91
C CYS A 139 3.87 19.03 11.27
N LYS A 140 3.60 18.83 12.56
CA LYS A 140 2.89 17.67 13.14
C LYS A 140 1.42 17.49 12.71
N THR A 141 0.88 18.40 11.90
CA THR A 141 -0.53 18.45 11.48
C THR A 141 -0.70 18.55 9.95
N THR A 142 0.40 18.62 9.20
CA THR A 142 0.38 18.74 7.73
C THR A 142 1.03 17.53 7.12
N TYR A 143 0.34 16.93 6.15
CA TYR A 143 0.83 15.78 5.40
C TYR A 143 0.87 16.13 3.93
N ILE A 144 1.81 15.53 3.21
CA ILE A 144 1.84 15.57 1.75
C ILE A 144 1.19 14.29 1.28
N LEU A 145 0.03 14.42 0.63
CA LEU A 145 -0.62 13.34 -0.08
C LEU A 145 -0.04 13.29 -1.49
N ARG A 146 0.51 12.14 -1.87
CA ARG A 146 0.95 11.85 -3.23
C ARG A 146 -0.04 10.90 -3.86
N LEU A 147 -0.61 11.30 -4.98
CA LEU A 147 -1.58 10.49 -5.73
C LEU A 147 -0.99 10.12 -7.07
N TYR A 148 -0.86 8.83 -7.32
CA TYR A 148 -0.68 8.29 -8.67
C TYR A 148 -2.03 7.92 -9.23
N ARG A 149 -2.35 8.38 -10.44
CA ARG A 149 -3.57 8.00 -11.14
C ARG A 149 -3.20 7.24 -12.40
N SER A 150 -3.64 5.99 -12.51
CA SER A 150 -3.41 5.19 -13.71
C SER A 150 -4.24 5.71 -14.90
N THR A 151 -3.73 5.56 -16.12
CA THR A 151 -4.48 5.81 -17.35
C THR A 151 -5.19 4.53 -17.85
N THR A 152 -6.15 4.69 -18.76
CA THR A 152 -6.85 3.57 -19.43
C THR A 152 -6.03 2.91 -20.53
N ASP A 153 -5.11 3.65 -21.14
CA ASP A 153 -4.56 3.28 -22.45
C ASP A 153 -3.18 2.62 -22.35
N GLY A 154 -2.84 2.08 -21.17
CA GLY A 154 -1.56 1.42 -20.91
C GLY A 154 -0.40 2.37 -20.62
N GLU A 155 -0.56 3.66 -20.89
CA GLU A 155 0.44 4.69 -20.56
C GLU A 155 0.76 4.73 -19.05
N PRO A 156 1.98 5.15 -18.67
CA PRO A 156 2.28 5.44 -17.27
C PRO A 156 1.27 6.46 -16.71
N GLY A 157 0.72 6.16 -15.53
CA GLY A 157 -0.06 7.12 -14.77
C GLY A 157 0.76 8.33 -14.35
N SER A 158 0.07 9.38 -13.90
CA SER A 158 0.71 10.62 -13.45
C SER A 158 0.72 10.72 -11.94
N TRP A 159 1.87 11.15 -11.40
CA TRP A 159 2.00 11.53 -10.00
C TRP A 159 1.59 12.99 -9.80
N THR A 160 0.75 13.21 -8.79
CA THR A 160 0.39 14.54 -8.29
C THR A 160 0.70 14.60 -6.81
N SER A 161 1.15 15.76 -6.33
CA SER A 161 1.43 16.00 -4.91
C SER A 161 0.52 17.12 -4.42
N GLN A 162 -0.16 16.88 -3.31
CA GLN A 162 -1.05 17.85 -2.69
C GLN A 162 -0.79 17.92 -1.20
N HIS A 163 -0.72 19.14 -0.66
CA HIS A 163 -0.70 19.32 0.78
C HIS A 163 -2.09 19.04 1.32
N VAL A 164 -2.20 18.02 2.17
CA VAL A 164 -3.43 17.69 2.89
C VAL A 164 -3.27 18.17 4.31
N LEU A 165 -4.11 19.13 4.65
CA LEU A 165 -4.24 19.58 6.02
C LEU A 165 -5.15 18.59 6.74
N VAL A 166 -4.65 18.03 7.83
CA VAL A 166 -5.45 17.17 8.70
C VAL A 166 -6.07 18.06 9.76
N SER A 167 -7.40 18.11 9.76
CA SER A 167 -8.13 18.65 10.90
C SER A 167 -7.98 17.69 12.08
N VAL A 168 -7.27 18.13 13.11
CA VAL A 168 -7.09 17.40 14.37
C VAL A 168 -7.90 18.11 15.43
N PHE A 169 -9.02 17.52 15.86
CA PHE A 169 -9.68 17.95 17.08
C PHE A 169 -8.91 17.34 18.26
N VAL A 170 -8.11 18.17 18.95
CA VAL A 170 -7.24 17.76 20.06
C VAL A 170 -8.02 17.07 21.19
N GLY A 171 -9.33 17.31 21.30
CA GLY A 171 -10.23 16.64 22.25
C GLY A 171 -10.62 15.19 21.90
N GLU A 172 -10.27 14.65 20.72
CA GLU A 172 -10.65 13.29 20.29
C GLU A 172 -9.54 12.24 20.45
N LEU A 173 -8.33 12.66 20.85
CA LEU A 173 -7.20 11.78 21.16
C LEU A 173 -7.33 11.24 22.60
N VAL A 174 -8.42 10.52 22.86
CA VAL A 174 -8.81 9.98 24.19
C VAL A 174 -7.81 8.96 24.75
N ARG A 175 -6.83 8.52 23.96
CA ARG A 175 -5.86 7.50 24.38
C ARG A 175 -4.95 7.96 25.51
N ASP A 176 -4.57 9.24 25.55
CA ASP A 176 -3.74 9.76 26.66
C ASP A 176 -4.53 9.80 27.98
N ASP A 177 -5.87 9.83 27.91
CA ASP A 177 -6.76 9.70 29.08
C ASP A 177 -6.90 8.22 29.50
N VAL A 178 -6.97 7.30 28.54
CA VAL A 178 -7.15 5.85 28.80
C VAL A 178 -5.86 5.17 29.24
N CYS A 179 -4.70 5.59 28.72
CA CYS A 179 -3.40 5.04 29.09
C CYS A 179 -2.34 6.15 29.18
N PRO A 180 -2.26 6.87 30.32
CA PRO A 180 -1.38 8.03 30.46
C PRO A 180 0.09 7.68 30.19
N ILE A 181 0.70 8.37 29.23
CA ILE A 181 2.14 8.24 28.97
C ILE A 181 2.89 8.97 30.09
N PRO A 182 3.82 8.31 30.81
CA PRO A 182 4.65 8.96 31.81
C PRO A 182 5.33 10.20 31.23
N LYS A 183 5.42 11.28 32.01
CA LYS A 183 6.05 12.55 31.55
C LYS A 183 7.51 12.37 31.11
N SER A 184 8.18 11.32 31.61
CA SER A 184 9.56 10.96 31.27
C SER A 184 9.70 10.16 29.98
N ALA A 185 8.61 9.60 29.43
CA ALA A 185 8.66 8.84 28.20
C ALA A 185 8.70 9.78 26.99
N MET A 186 9.46 9.39 25.96
CA MET A 186 9.43 10.09 24.68
C MET A 186 8.02 10.04 24.11
N LYS A 187 7.33 11.18 24.10
CA LYS A 187 6.01 11.29 23.47
C LYS A 187 6.19 11.32 21.96
N GLN A 188 5.70 10.30 21.29
CA GLN A 188 5.54 10.36 19.84
C GLN A 188 4.48 11.41 19.53
N MET A 189 4.94 12.56 19.03
CA MET A 189 4.08 13.76 18.86
C MET A 189 3.37 13.83 17.49
N HIS A 190 3.58 12.84 16.62
CA HIS A 190 3.00 12.77 15.27
C HIS A 190 2.38 11.40 15.01
N HIS A 191 1.49 11.32 14.05
CA HIS A 191 0.92 10.06 13.56
C HIS A 191 2.02 9.21 12.93
N LEU A 192 2.13 7.95 13.33
CA LEU A 192 2.93 6.96 12.62
C LEU A 192 2.00 5.90 12.04
N THR A 193 1.95 5.86 10.71
CA THR A 193 1.17 4.85 9.99
C THR A 193 1.76 3.46 10.26
N THR A 194 1.00 2.64 10.97
CA THR A 194 1.32 1.22 11.19
C THR A 194 0.71 0.31 10.13
N LYS A 195 -0.45 0.71 9.59
CA LYS A 195 -1.17 -0.01 8.55
C LYS A 195 -1.96 0.97 7.70
N VAL A 196 -2.20 0.59 6.45
CA VAL A 196 -3.08 1.32 5.54
C VAL A 196 -4.26 0.42 5.20
N ILE A 197 -5.46 0.99 5.20
CA ILE A 197 -6.71 0.29 4.87
C ILE A 197 -7.48 1.06 3.81
N THR A 198 -8.06 0.31 2.87
CA THR A 198 -8.95 0.87 1.85
C THR A 198 -10.38 0.71 2.35
N LEU A 199 -11.09 1.82 2.57
CA LEU A 199 -12.52 1.81 2.94
C LEU A 199 -13.42 1.87 1.71
N GLY A 200 -12.95 2.49 0.63
CA GLY A 200 -13.65 2.54 -0.65
C GLY A 200 -14.80 3.55 -0.66
N GLY A 201 -15.89 3.21 -1.35
CA GLY A 201 -17.04 4.10 -1.55
C GLY A 201 -16.84 5.12 -2.67
N ALA A 202 -17.87 5.92 -2.96
CA ALA A 202 -17.89 6.86 -4.10
C ALA A 202 -16.77 7.91 -4.08
N ARG A 203 -16.26 8.24 -2.88
CA ARG A 203 -15.16 9.21 -2.67
C ARG A 203 -13.79 8.56 -2.51
N GLY A 204 -13.75 7.21 -2.50
CA GLY A 204 -12.52 6.44 -2.42
C GLY A 204 -11.76 6.68 -1.12
N THR A 205 -12.42 6.49 0.02
CA THR A 205 -11.83 6.80 1.31
C THR A 205 -10.72 5.80 1.66
N ILE A 206 -9.58 6.31 2.11
CA ILE A 206 -8.41 5.56 2.57
C ILE A 206 -8.09 5.94 4.01
N GLY A 207 -7.73 4.94 4.83
CA GLY A 207 -7.34 5.10 6.22
C GLY A 207 -5.88 4.76 6.46
N TRP A 208 -5.10 5.70 6.98
CA TRP A 208 -3.77 5.45 7.56
C TRP A 208 -3.94 5.25 9.06
N VAL A 209 -3.62 4.06 9.55
CA VAL A 209 -3.90 3.62 10.92
C VAL A 209 -2.66 3.80 11.78
N ASP A 210 -2.79 4.61 12.83
CA ASP A 210 -1.89 4.65 13.98
C ASP A 210 -2.65 4.10 15.18
N LEU A 211 -2.28 2.91 15.65
CA LEU A 211 -2.95 2.26 16.78
C LEU A 211 -2.93 3.10 18.08
N TRP A 212 -2.08 4.12 18.16
CA TRP A 212 -1.96 5.02 19.31
C TRP A 212 -2.71 6.33 19.13
N ARG A 213 -2.91 6.78 17.89
CA ARG A 213 -3.45 8.13 17.57
C ARG A 213 -4.75 8.13 16.79
N GLY A 214 -5.18 7.00 16.25
CA GLY A 214 -6.42 6.90 15.49
C GLY A 214 -6.19 6.50 14.04
N ILE A 215 -7.16 6.80 13.19
CA ILE A 215 -7.10 6.55 11.76
C ILE A 215 -7.21 7.89 11.05
N LEU A 216 -6.20 8.27 10.27
CA LEU A 216 -6.30 9.38 9.34
C LEU A 216 -7.10 8.92 8.12
N LEU A 217 -8.28 9.48 7.95
CA LEU A 217 -9.15 9.23 6.80
C LEU A 217 -8.96 10.34 5.76
N CYS A 218 -8.83 9.94 4.49
CA CYS A 218 -8.79 10.88 3.37
C CYS A 218 -9.56 10.34 2.17
N ASP A 219 -10.38 11.21 1.58
CA ASP A 219 -11.12 10.95 0.35
C ASP A 219 -10.24 11.31 -0.86
N VAL A 220 -9.61 10.30 -1.47
CA VAL A 220 -8.55 10.54 -2.47
C VAL A 220 -9.08 10.80 -3.89
N LEU A 221 -10.37 10.54 -4.12
CA LEU A 221 -11.04 10.82 -5.40
C LEU A 221 -11.63 12.23 -5.47
N ASP A 222 -11.67 12.95 -4.35
CA ASP A 222 -12.15 14.33 -4.32
C ASP A 222 -11.18 15.29 -5.04
N ALA A 223 -11.71 16.35 -5.63
CA ALA A 223 -10.91 17.40 -6.26
C ALA A 223 -10.00 18.15 -5.27
N THR A 224 -10.42 18.22 -4.01
CA THR A 224 -9.63 18.80 -2.90
C THR A 224 -9.63 17.86 -1.70
N PRO A 225 -8.79 16.81 -1.70
CA PRO A 225 -8.69 15.87 -0.60
C PRO A 225 -8.40 16.57 0.72
N LYS A 226 -9.19 16.25 1.75
CA LYS A 226 -9.00 16.72 3.13
C LYS A 226 -8.82 15.51 4.03
N GLY A 227 -7.97 15.69 5.05
CA GLY A 227 -7.71 14.66 6.05
C GLY A 227 -8.53 14.90 7.31
N GLN A 228 -9.12 13.85 7.84
CA GLN A 228 -9.76 13.85 9.16
C GLN A 228 -9.16 12.75 10.02
N LEU A 229 -8.79 13.07 11.26
CA LEU A 229 -8.39 12.05 12.22
C LEU A 229 -9.64 11.52 12.91
N ALA A 230 -9.90 10.22 12.78
CA ALA A 230 -10.94 9.51 13.51
C ALA A 230 -10.32 8.77 14.70
N SER A 231 -10.95 8.85 15.87
CA SER A 231 -10.51 8.11 17.06
C SER A 231 -10.87 6.62 16.93
N LEU A 232 -9.96 5.72 17.31
CA LEU A 232 -10.22 4.27 17.33
C LEU A 232 -11.26 3.85 18.38
N THR A 233 -11.60 4.73 19.33
CA THR A 233 -12.63 4.50 20.34
C THR A 233 -14.01 4.99 19.92
N GLN A 234 -14.12 5.78 18.84
CA GLN A 234 -15.40 6.05 18.21
C GLN A 234 -15.69 4.88 17.27
N SER A 235 -16.89 4.30 17.38
CA SER A 235 -17.40 3.36 16.39
C SER A 235 -17.24 3.98 15.01
N LEU A 236 -16.50 3.32 14.11
CA LEU A 236 -16.48 3.67 12.69
C LEU A 236 -17.94 3.88 12.27
N PRO A 237 -18.31 5.02 11.65
CA PRO A 237 -19.67 5.20 11.17
C PRO A 237 -19.96 4.01 10.27
N VAL A 238 -20.96 3.22 10.67
CA VAL A 238 -21.44 2.08 9.90
C VAL A 238 -22.06 2.67 8.65
N LEU A 239 -21.24 2.84 7.60
CA LEU A 239 -21.68 3.20 6.27
C LEU A 239 -21.74 1.91 5.47
N PHE A 240 -22.78 1.12 5.73
CA PHE A 240 -23.30 0.18 4.74
C PHE A 240 -24.65 0.71 4.24
N PRO A 241 -24.97 0.55 2.96
CA PRO A 241 -26.31 0.83 2.43
C PRO A 241 -27.37 -0.09 3.03
#